data_AF-A0A0U1Q037-F1
#
_entry.id   AF-A0A0U1Q037-F1
#
_cell.length_a   1.000
_cell.length_b   1.000
_cell.length_c   1.000
_cell.angle_alpha   90.00
_cell.angle_beta   90.00
_cell.angle_gamma   90.00
#
_symmetry.space_group_name_H-M   'P 1'
#
loop_
_entity.id
_entity.type
_entity.pdbx_description
1 polymer ?
#
loop_
_entity_poly.entity_id
_entity_poly.type
_entity_poly.pdbx_seq_one_letter_code
_entity_poly.pdbx_strand_id
1 'polypeptide(L)' 'MAQELLSTFGTDLGEVALIPDTGGIFQIHCNGQLIWDRQRDGGFPDVKALKQRVRDVIAPERPLGHIDR' A
#
# COMPACT_ATOMS: atom_id res chain seq x y z
N MET A 1 -9.09 0.47 -0.74
CA MET A 1 -7.61 0.41 -0.70
C MET A 1 -6.98 0.82 -2.02
N ALA A 2 -7.27 0.14 -3.15
CA ALA A 2 -6.69 0.51 -4.45
C ALA A 2 -6.98 1.97 -4.87
N GLN A 3 -8.25 2.40 -4.79
CA GLN A 3 -8.65 3.76 -5.11
C GLN A 3 -7.96 4.82 -4.24
N GLU A 4 -7.73 4.52 -2.96
CA GLU A 4 -7.03 5.42 -2.02
C GLU A 4 -5.56 5.60 -2.38
N LEU A 5 -4.91 4.57 -2.91
CA LEU A 5 -3.54 4.65 -3.38
C LEU A 5 -3.46 5.50 -4.65
N LEU A 6 -4.33 5.22 -5.63
CA LEU A 6 -4.39 5.98 -6.88
C LEU A 6 -4.71 7.46 -6.65
N SER A 7 -5.60 7.79 -5.70
CA SER A 7 -5.92 9.19 -5.38
C SER A 7 -4.77 9.92 -4.67
N THR A 8 -3.96 9.22 -3.87
CA THR A 8 -2.87 9.82 -3.08
C THR A 8 -1.59 10.00 -3.88
N PHE A 9 -1.26 9.01 -4.73
CA PHE A 9 -0.01 8.98 -5.49
C PHE A 9 -0.20 9.41 -6.95
N GLY A 10 -1.44 9.46 -7.46
CA GLY A 10 -1.72 9.97 -8.80
C GLY A 10 -0.83 9.32 -9.86
N THR A 11 -0.04 10.15 -10.55
CA THR A 11 0.86 9.71 -11.62
C THR A 11 2.14 9.01 -11.15
N ASP A 12 2.43 9.00 -9.83
CA ASP A 12 3.60 8.29 -9.29
C ASP A 12 3.36 6.77 -9.21
N LEU A 13 2.11 6.33 -9.24
CA LEU A 13 1.75 4.93 -9.42
C LEU A 13 1.32 4.68 -10.86
N GLY A 14 2.02 3.76 -11.53
CA GLY A 14 1.62 3.31 -12.87
C GLY A 14 0.30 2.54 -12.86
N GLU A 15 0.13 1.65 -11.88
CA GLU A 15 -1.08 0.83 -11.75
C GLU A 15 -1.28 0.33 -10.32
N VAL A 16 -2.49 -0.19 -10.07
CA VAL A 16 -2.78 -1.06 -8.93
C VAL A 16 -3.51 -2.29 -9.47
N ALA A 17 -2.87 -3.45 -9.41
CA ALA A 17 -3.45 -4.72 -9.82
C ALA A 17 -4.19 -5.40 -8.65
N LEU A 18 -5.43 -5.81 -8.89
CA LEU A 18 -6.16 -6.69 -7.97
C LEU A 18 -6.07 -8.11 -8.48
N ILE A 19 -5.33 -8.95 -7.76
CA ILE A 19 -5.09 -10.35 -8.12
C ILE A 19 -5.92 -11.22 -7.17
N PRO A 20 -6.99 -11.90 -7.65
CA PRO A 20 -7.75 -12.83 -6.81
C PRO A 20 -6.89 -14.00 -6.35
N ASP A 21 -7.04 -14.39 -5.10
CA ASP A 21 -6.37 -15.55 -4.52
C ASP A 21 -7.32 -16.26 -3.53
N THR A 22 -6.91 -17.43 -3.06
CA THR A 22 -7.69 -18.30 -2.17
C THR A 22 -7.00 -18.45 -0.81
N GLY A 23 -7.56 -19.28 0.09
CA GLY A 23 -6.95 -19.56 1.39
C GLY A 23 -6.91 -18.37 2.36
N GLY A 24 -7.70 -17.32 2.10
CA GLY A 24 -7.71 -16.10 2.93
C GLY A 24 -6.43 -15.27 2.82
N ILE A 25 -5.62 -15.52 1.78
CA ILE A 25 -4.41 -14.75 1.48
C ILE A 25 -4.82 -13.30 1.21
N PHE A 26 -4.11 -12.39 1.88
CA PHE A 26 -4.19 -10.97 1.60
C PHE A 26 -2.79 -10.39 1.75
N GLN A 27 -2.18 -10.10 0.62
CA GLN A 27 -0.85 -9.53 0.52
C GLN A 27 -0.88 -8.29 -0.36
N ILE A 28 -0.01 -7.34 -0.04
CA ILE A 28 0.20 -6.16 -0.86
C ILE A 28 1.69 -6.12 -1.20
N HIS A 29 1.96 -6.10 -2.50
CA HIS A 29 3.30 -5.95 -3.04
C HIS A 29 3.42 -4.59 -3.70
N CYS A 30 4.55 -3.92 -3.50
CA CYS A 30 4.90 -2.67 -4.17
C CYS A 30 6.24 -2.88 -4.86
N ASN A 31 6.29 -2.75 -6.19
CA ASN A 31 7.48 -3.05 -6.99
C ASN A 31 8.09 -4.44 -6.70
N GLY A 32 7.24 -5.44 -6.48
CA GLY A 32 7.65 -6.81 -6.12
C GLY A 32 8.08 -7.01 -4.66
N GLN A 33 8.15 -5.95 -3.86
CA GLN A 33 8.43 -6.03 -2.43
C GLN A 33 7.13 -6.24 -1.63
N LEU A 34 7.10 -7.28 -0.79
CA LEU A 34 5.99 -7.52 0.13
C LEU A 34 5.93 -6.45 1.22
N ILE A 35 5.00 -5.50 1.08
CA ILE A 35 4.81 -4.40 2.03
C ILE A 35 3.72 -4.68 3.07
N TRP A 36 2.83 -5.65 2.83
CA TRP A 36 1.84 -6.09 3.82
C TRP A 36 1.46 -7.55 3.63
N ASP A 37 1.32 -8.29 4.72
CA ASP A 37 0.75 -9.63 4.75
C ASP A 37 -0.23 -9.74 5.93
N ARG A 38 -1.46 -10.16 5.67
CA ARG A 38 -2.51 -10.21 6.70
C ARG A 38 -2.18 -11.11 7.89
N GLN A 39 -1.50 -12.24 7.68
CA GLN A 39 -1.13 -13.13 8.78
C GLN A 39 0.05 -12.55 9.58
N ARG A 40 1.06 -12.01 8.89
CA ARG A 40 2.25 -11.42 9.52
C ARG A 40 1.96 -10.12 10.25
N ASP A 41 1.20 -9.22 9.62
CA ASP A 41 0.96 -7.85 10.06
C ASP A 41 -0.34 -7.69 10.89
N GLY A 42 -1.05 -8.79 11.16
CA GLY A 42 -2.15 -8.81 12.11
C GLY A 42 -3.45 -8.18 11.60
N GLY A 43 -3.91 -8.59 10.41
CA GLY A 43 -5.17 -8.13 9.83
C GLY A 43 -4.98 -7.29 8.57
N PHE A 44 -5.95 -6.43 8.28
CA PHE A 44 -5.91 -5.53 7.13
C PHE A 44 -5.26 -4.20 7.53
N PRO A 45 -4.49 -3.56 6.64
CA PRO A 45 -3.94 -2.25 6.94
C PRO A 45 -5.04 -1.21 7.00
N ASP A 46 -4.90 -0.25 7.90
CA ASP A 46 -5.61 1.01 7.74
C ASP A 46 -5.02 1.82 6.58
N VAL A 47 -5.74 2.87 6.18
CA VAL A 47 -5.36 3.70 5.03
C VAL A 47 -4.06 4.47 5.30
N LYS A 48 -3.76 4.84 6.55
CA LYS A 48 -2.56 5.58 6.94
C LYS A 48 -1.33 4.70 6.78
N ALA A 49 -1.33 3.52 7.40
CA ALA A 49 -0.26 2.55 7.34
C ALA A 49 0.02 2.11 5.90
N LEU A 50 -1.03 1.87 5.10
CA LEU A 50 -0.87 1.49 3.70
C LEU A 50 -0.18 2.60 2.87
N LYS A 51 -0.62 3.86 3.01
CA LYS A 51 -0.01 4.99 2.29
C LYS A 51 1.45 5.20 2.71
N GLN A 52 1.75 5.12 4.00
CA GLN A 52 3.13 5.24 4.50
C GLN A 52 4.04 4.16 3.90
N ARG A 53 3.66 2.88 3.98
CA ARG A 53 4.48 1.79 3.44
C ARG A 53 4.69 1.86 1.93
N VAL A 54 3.68 2.29 1.17
CA VAL A 54 3.84 2.52 -0.27
C VAL A 54 4.80 3.67 -0.55
N ARG A 55 4.64 4.81 0.16
CA ARG A 55 5.53 5.98 0.04
C ARG A 55 6.98 5.62 0.37
N ASP A 56 7.21 4.84 1.41
CA ASP A 56 8.55 4.39 1.81
C ASP A 56 9.25 3.58 0.71
N VAL A 57 8.50 2.96 -0.21
CA VAL A 57 9.05 2.20 -1.35
C VAL A 57 9.23 3.07 -2.60
N ILE A 58 8.24 3.91 -2.94
CA ILE A 58 8.23 4.62 -4.25
C ILE A 58 8.74 6.06 -4.18
N ALA A 59 8.64 6.70 -3.01
CA ALA A 59 9.01 8.10 -2.81
C ALA A 59 9.33 8.38 -1.33
N PRO A 60 10.44 7.84 -0.77
CA PRO A 60 10.73 7.89 0.67
C PRO A 60 10.72 9.30 1.27
N GLU A 61 11.20 10.28 0.50
CA GLU A 61 11.30 11.68 0.91
C GLU A 61 10.01 12.48 0.73
N ARG A 62 8.93 11.86 0.20
CA ARG A 62 7.67 12.56 -0.06
C ARG A 62 6.86 12.74 1.24
N PRO A 63 6.48 13.98 1.59
CA PRO A 63 5.54 14.19 2.68
C PRO A 63 4.13 13.72 2.29
N LEU A 64 3.45 13.05 3.20
CA LEU A 64 2.03 12.65 3.07
C LEU A 64 1.08 13.60 3.83
N GLY A 65 1.57 14.78 4.24
CA GLY A 65 0.79 15.79 4.94
C GLY A 65 0.32 15.30 6.31
N HIS A 66 -0.98 15.40 6.60
CA HIS A 66 -1.55 14.99 7.89
C HIS A 66 -1.36 13.50 8.22
N ILE A 67 -0.98 12.67 7.25
CA ILE A 67 -0.71 11.24 7.43
C ILE A 67 0.65 11.02 8.12
N ASP A 68 1.59 11.96 8.06
CA ASP A 68 2.89 11.82 8.76
C ASP A 68 2.84 12.31 10.22
N ARG A 69 1.69 12.83 10.68
CA ARG A 69 1.49 13.32 12.04
C ARG A 69 0.83 12.30 12.95
#